data_AF-A0A9E6F313-F1
#
_entry.id   AF-A0A9E6F313-F1
#
_cell.length_a   1.000
_cell.length_b   1.000
_cell.length_c   1.000
_cell.angle_alpha   90.00
_cell.angle_beta   90.00
_cell.angle_gamma   90.00
#
_symmetry.space_group_name_H-M   'P 1'
#
loop_
_entity.id
_entity.type
_entity.pdbx_description
1 polymer ?
#
loop_
_entity_poly.entity_id
_entity_poly.type
_entity_poly.pdbx_seq_one_letter_code
_entity_poly.pdbx_strand_id
1 'polypeptide(L)'
;MKAAITATAKYVPTDVLTNFDLEKIIDTNDEWIRTRTGISERRILKDPTKATAFMCAEVSKQILEKRGIGADEIDLILVATVTPDMVFPATGCLVQDMIGAKKAWGFDISAACSGFLYALTIGAQFIESGMHKKVL
;
A
#
# COMPACT_ATOMS: atom_id res chain seq x y z
N MET A 1 -5.43 -2.18 -25.60
CA MET A 1 -5.97 -3.29 -24.77
C MET A 1 -6.87 -2.71 -23.68
N LYS A 2 -7.61 -3.51 -22.89
CA LYS A 2 -8.39 -2.99 -21.75
C LYS A 2 -7.70 -3.35 -20.43
N ALA A 3 -7.58 -2.39 -19.52
CA ALA A 3 -7.14 -2.68 -18.17
C ALA A 3 -8.22 -3.43 -17.38
N ALA A 4 -7.80 -4.36 -16.52
CA ALA A 4 -8.70 -5.10 -15.64
C ALA A 4 -8.03 -5.37 -14.28
N ILE A 5 -8.78 -5.16 -13.20
CA ILE A 5 -8.35 -5.56 -11.87
C ILE A 5 -8.49 -7.08 -11.79
N THR A 6 -7.35 -7.76 -11.71
CA THR A 6 -7.27 -9.22 -11.80
C THR A 6 -7.01 -9.89 -10.45
N ALA A 7 -6.56 -9.13 -9.46
CA ALA A 7 -6.51 -9.54 -8.06
C ALA A 7 -6.50 -8.32 -7.15
N THR A 8 -6.97 -8.53 -5.91
CA THR A 8 -6.89 -7.58 -4.80
C THR A 8 -6.52 -8.34 -3.54
N ALA A 9 -5.80 -7.67 -2.65
CA ALA A 9 -5.47 -8.12 -1.30
C ALA A 9 -5.38 -6.91 -0.37
N LYS A 10 -5.22 -7.15 0.93
CA LYS A 10 -4.99 -6.10 1.92
C LYS A 10 -3.99 -6.58 2.96
N TYR A 11 -3.15 -5.67 3.42
CA TYR A 11 -2.31 -5.87 4.59
C TYR A 11 -2.63 -4.79 5.62
N VAL A 12 -2.75 -5.19 6.88
CA VAL A 12 -2.79 -4.28 8.02
C VAL A 12 -1.90 -4.84 9.12
N PRO A 13 -1.17 -3.99 9.88
CA PRO A 13 -0.40 -4.44 11.03
C PRO A 13 -1.26 -5.18 12.07
N THR A 14 -0.62 -6.06 12.83
CA THR A 14 -1.27 -6.86 13.88
C THR A 14 -1.55 -6.07 15.14
N ASP A 15 -0.74 -5.07 15.47
CA ASP A 15 -0.95 -4.25 16.66
C ASP A 15 -2.22 -3.41 16.51
N VAL A 16 -3.09 -3.55 17.52
CA VAL A 16 -4.32 -2.79 17.66
C VAL A 16 -4.08 -1.66 18.65
N LEU A 17 -4.50 -0.45 18.28
CA LEU A 17 -4.62 0.70 19.15
C LEU A 17 -6.11 0.99 19.34
N THR A 18 -6.60 0.79 20.56
CA THR A 18 -8.01 1.01 20.91
C THR A 18 -8.24 2.45 21.34
N ASN A 19 -9.51 2.86 21.39
CA ASN A 19 -9.87 4.16 21.97
C ASN A 19 -9.45 4.28 23.44
N PHE A 20 -9.53 3.19 24.22
CA PHE A 20 -9.06 3.16 25.60
C PHE A 20 -7.54 3.31 25.75
N ASP A 21 -6.77 2.98 24.70
CA ASP A 21 -5.34 3.27 24.67
C ASP A 21 -5.08 4.74 24.35
N LEU A 22 -5.91 5.35 23.50
CA LEU A 22 -5.85 6.79 23.20
C LEU A 22 -6.16 7.65 24.43
N GLU A 23 -7.13 7.24 25.25
CA GLU A 23 -7.48 7.89 26.54
C GLU A 23 -6.28 8.06 27.48
N LYS A 24 -5.27 7.17 27.39
CA LYS A 24 -4.08 7.19 28.25
C LYS A 24 -3.00 8.15 27.75
N ILE A 25 -3.09 8.62 26.50
CA ILE A 25 -2.04 9.41 25.85
C ILE A 25 -2.51 10.79 25.38
N ILE A 26 -3.82 11.00 25.26
CA ILE A 26 -4.43 12.28 24.87
C ILE A 26 -5.74 12.51 25.64
N ASP A 27 -6.14 13.77 25.79
CA ASP A 27 -7.40 14.15 26.45
C ASP A 27 -8.61 13.86 25.54
N THR A 28 -9.16 12.66 25.64
CA THR A 28 -10.29 12.14 24.85
C THR A 28 -11.03 11.03 25.62
N ASN A 29 -12.14 10.51 25.08
CA ASN A 29 -12.76 9.25 25.51
C ASN A 29 -13.38 8.47 24.34
N ASP A 30 -13.65 7.18 24.55
CA ASP A 30 -14.25 6.28 23.55
C ASP A 30 -15.57 6.80 22.98
N GLU A 31 -16.46 7.29 23.84
CA GLU A 31 -17.76 7.83 23.43
C GLU A 31 -17.60 9.00 22.45
N TRP A 32 -16.70 9.93 22.76
CA TRP A 32 -16.40 11.09 21.93
C TRP A 32 -15.83 10.66 20.56
N ILE A 33 -14.88 9.72 20.53
CA ILE A 33 -14.27 9.26 19.28
C ILE A 33 -15.30 8.56 18.40
N ARG A 34 -16.08 7.64 18.96
CA ARG A 34 -17.08 6.87 18.22
C ARG A 34 -18.20 7.75 17.68
N THR A 35 -18.73 8.68 18.48
CA THR A 35 -19.82 9.57 18.05
C THR A 35 -19.38 10.53 16.95
N ARG A 36 -18.12 10.97 16.96
CA ARG A 36 -17.58 11.91 15.95
C ARG A 36 -17.08 11.24 14.68
N THR A 37 -16.50 10.04 14.79
CA THR A 37 -15.75 9.41 13.68
C THR A 37 -16.23 8.01 13.30
N GLY A 38 -16.97 7.35 14.18
CA GLY A 38 -17.34 5.93 14.03
C GLY A 38 -16.20 4.94 14.30
N ILE A 39 -15.01 5.41 14.70
CA ILE A 39 -13.82 4.56 14.89
C ILE A 39 -13.80 3.98 16.32
N SER A 40 -13.58 2.67 16.44
CA SER A 40 -13.38 1.97 17.73
C SER A 40 -11.95 1.48 17.94
N GLU A 41 -11.25 1.19 16.85
CA GLU A 41 -9.87 0.73 16.87
C GLU A 41 -9.14 1.12 15.59
N ARG A 42 -7.82 1.02 15.62
CA ARG A 42 -6.95 1.27 14.47
C ARG A 42 -5.70 0.40 14.55
N ARG A 43 -5.11 0.16 13.38
CA ARG A 43 -3.88 -0.64 13.27
C ARG A 43 -2.67 0.28 13.24
N ILE A 44 -1.62 -0.10 13.97
CA ILE A 44 -0.39 0.67 14.07
C ILE A 44 0.79 -0.24 13.79
N LEU A 45 1.75 0.21 12.99
CA LEU A 45 2.98 -0.53 12.78
C LEU A 45 3.97 -0.08 13.87
N LYS A 46 4.17 -0.89 14.92
CA LYS A 46 5.04 -0.51 16.06
C LYS A 46 6.51 -0.82 15.85
N ASP A 47 6.81 -1.79 14.99
CA ASP A 47 8.18 -2.22 14.72
C ASP A 47 8.94 -1.09 14.01
N PRO A 48 9.94 -0.48 14.66
CA PRO A 48 10.66 0.67 14.09
C PRO A 48 11.54 0.30 12.90
N THR A 49 11.72 -1.00 12.63
CA THR A 49 12.48 -1.48 11.46
C THR A 49 11.61 -1.64 10.22
N LYS A 50 10.29 -1.41 10.34
CA LYS A 50 9.32 -1.56 9.25
C LYS A 50 8.64 -0.23 8.96
N ALA A 51 8.36 0.01 7.68
CA ALA A 51 7.64 1.20 7.22
C ALA A 51 6.72 0.85 6.04
N THR A 52 6.40 1.82 5.19
CA THR A 52 5.40 1.70 4.12
C THR A 52 5.77 0.61 3.11
N ALA A 53 7.04 0.53 2.71
CA ALA A 53 7.53 -0.49 1.77
C ALA A 53 7.29 -1.91 2.28
N PHE A 54 7.48 -2.15 3.58
CA PHE A 54 7.20 -3.45 4.19
C PHE A 54 5.73 -3.84 4.04
N MET A 55 4.80 -2.93 4.37
CA MET A 55 3.36 -3.20 4.24
C MET A 55 2.96 -3.44 2.78
N CYS A 56 3.53 -2.67 1.86
CA CYS A 56 3.34 -2.85 0.42
C CYS A 56 3.88 -4.21 -0.05
N ALA A 57 5.08 -4.61 0.36
CA ALA A 57 5.66 -5.90 0.01
C ALA A 57 4.82 -7.08 0.52
N GLU A 58 4.28 -7.00 1.74
CA GLU A 58 3.41 -8.05 2.29
C GLU A 58 2.10 -8.20 1.50
N VAL A 59 1.45 -7.10 1.10
CA VAL A 59 0.24 -7.20 0.26
C VAL A 59 0.57 -7.63 -1.17
N SER A 60 1.73 -7.22 -1.72
CA SER A 60 2.19 -7.66 -3.04
C SER A 60 2.42 -9.16 -3.10
N LYS A 61 3.06 -9.75 -2.07
CA LYS A 61 3.24 -11.21 -1.97
C LYS A 61 1.89 -11.96 -1.98
N GLN A 62 0.90 -11.46 -1.23
CA GLN A 62 -0.46 -12.04 -1.24
C GLN A 62 -1.12 -11.96 -2.62
N ILE A 63 -0.93 -10.85 -3.36
CA ILE A 63 -1.46 -10.70 -4.72
C ILE A 63 -0.81 -11.69 -5.67
N LEU A 64 0.52 -11.82 -5.63
CA LEU A 64 1.29 -12.75 -6.46
C LEU A 64 0.86 -14.20 -6.20
N GLU A 65 0.76 -14.59 -4.93
CA GLU A 65 0.28 -15.92 -4.51
C GLU A 65 -1.14 -16.18 -5.01
N LYS A 66 -2.08 -15.26 -4.78
CA LYS A 66 -3.47 -15.37 -5.24
C LYS A 66 -3.59 -15.49 -6.77
N ARG A 67 -2.66 -14.89 -7.50
CA ARG A 67 -2.59 -14.97 -8.96
C ARG A 67 -1.86 -16.19 -9.49
N GLY A 68 -1.07 -16.87 -8.65
CA GLY A 68 -0.20 -17.96 -9.05
C GLY A 68 0.91 -17.52 -10.02
N ILE A 69 1.41 -16.29 -9.89
CA ILE A 69 2.44 -15.72 -10.78
C ILE A 69 3.71 -15.33 -10.00
N GLY A 70 4.83 -15.28 -10.70
CA GLY A 70 6.10 -14.79 -10.15
C GLY A 70 6.17 -13.26 -10.08
N ALA A 71 6.99 -12.72 -9.19
CA ALA A 71 7.26 -11.28 -9.12
C ALA A 71 7.94 -10.74 -10.39
N ASP A 72 8.64 -11.60 -11.13
CA ASP A 72 9.29 -11.27 -12.40
C ASP A 72 8.31 -11.13 -13.57
N GLU A 73 7.02 -11.34 -13.34
CA GLU A 73 5.95 -11.05 -14.30
C GLU A 73 5.37 -9.65 -14.18
N ILE A 74 5.76 -8.89 -13.15
CA ILE A 74 5.34 -7.50 -12.94
C ILE A 74 6.23 -6.58 -13.77
N ASP A 75 5.61 -5.64 -14.49
CA ASP A 75 6.30 -4.69 -15.37
C ASP A 75 6.48 -3.31 -14.70
N LEU A 76 5.57 -2.95 -13.78
CA LEU A 76 5.52 -1.65 -13.12
C LEU A 76 4.92 -1.77 -11.71
N ILE A 77 5.49 -1.05 -10.75
CA ILE A 77 5.00 -0.95 -9.36
C ILE A 77 4.67 0.52 -9.05
N LEU A 78 3.42 0.79 -8.71
CA LEU A 78 2.94 2.13 -8.33
C LEU A 78 2.62 2.16 -6.84
N VAL A 79 3.32 3.01 -6.08
CA VAL A 79 3.02 3.19 -4.65
C VAL A 79 2.40 4.56 -4.41
N ALA A 80 1.11 4.58 -4.08
CA ALA A 80 0.44 5.80 -3.65
C ALA A 80 0.74 6.06 -2.16
N THR A 81 1.64 6.99 -1.87
CA THR A 81 2.02 7.32 -0.49
C THR A 81 2.42 8.78 -0.32
N VAL A 82 2.09 9.34 0.84
CA VAL A 82 2.64 10.61 1.36
C VAL A 82 3.45 10.40 2.63
N THR A 83 3.66 9.15 3.02
CA THR A 83 4.48 8.72 4.15
C THR A 83 5.45 7.64 3.69
N PRO A 84 6.33 7.92 2.71
CA PRO A 84 7.31 6.96 2.24
C PRO A 84 8.35 6.65 3.32
N ASP A 85 9.05 5.53 3.19
CA ASP A 85 10.16 5.15 4.06
C ASP A 85 11.27 6.20 4.05
N MET A 86 11.50 6.81 2.88
CA MET A 86 12.46 7.90 2.63
C MET A 86 12.12 8.62 1.32
N VAL A 87 12.74 9.78 1.07
CA VAL A 87 12.50 10.56 -0.16
C VAL A 87 13.07 9.88 -1.41
N PHE A 88 14.20 9.21 -1.27
CA PHE A 88 14.84 8.43 -2.33
C PHE A 88 15.69 7.32 -1.70
N PRO A 89 15.69 6.08 -2.24
CA PRO A 89 14.87 5.58 -3.37
C PRO A 89 13.36 5.64 -3.11
N ALA A 90 12.57 5.59 -4.19
CA ALA A 90 11.11 5.56 -4.09
C ALA A 90 10.65 4.28 -3.37
N THR A 91 9.52 4.35 -2.67
CA THR A 91 8.89 3.20 -2.01
C THR A 91 8.61 2.08 -3.02
N GLY A 92 8.21 2.41 -4.24
CA GLY A 92 8.06 1.43 -5.34
C GLY A 92 9.33 0.63 -5.64
N CYS A 93 10.51 1.26 -5.56
CA CYS A 93 11.80 0.58 -5.73
C CYS A 93 12.13 -0.33 -4.54
N LEU A 94 11.78 0.08 -3.32
CA LEU A 94 11.96 -0.77 -2.14
C LEU A 94 11.06 -2.01 -2.22
N VAL A 95 9.80 -1.84 -2.62
CA VAL A 95 8.86 -2.96 -2.85
C VAL A 95 9.40 -3.89 -3.92
N GLN A 96 9.90 -3.34 -5.05
CA GLN A 96 10.51 -4.11 -6.12
C GLN A 96 11.60 -5.06 -5.61
N ASP A 97 12.53 -4.54 -4.81
CA ASP A 97 13.63 -5.30 -4.22
C ASP A 97 13.10 -6.37 -3.25
N MET A 98 12.21 -5.98 -2.33
CA MET A 98 11.65 -6.86 -1.29
C MET A 98 10.85 -8.05 -1.84
N ILE A 99 10.21 -7.91 -3.01
CA ILE A 99 9.46 -9.02 -3.65
C ILE A 99 10.25 -9.72 -4.77
N GLY A 100 11.45 -9.24 -5.10
CA GLY A 100 12.27 -9.80 -6.18
C GLY A 100 11.76 -9.52 -7.60
N ALA A 101 11.02 -8.42 -7.81
CA ALA A 101 10.48 -8.04 -9.12
C ALA A 101 11.54 -7.41 -10.04
N LYS A 102 12.52 -8.23 -10.47
CA LYS A 102 13.71 -7.76 -11.21
C LYS A 102 13.42 -7.14 -12.58
N LYS A 103 12.24 -7.39 -13.17
CA LYS A 103 11.83 -6.81 -14.47
C LYS A 103 10.97 -5.56 -14.33
N ALA A 104 10.46 -5.30 -13.13
CA ALA A 104 9.65 -4.12 -12.87
C ALA A 104 10.54 -2.89 -12.66
N TRP A 105 9.95 -1.72 -12.85
CA TRP A 105 10.42 -0.46 -12.27
C TRP A 105 9.29 0.11 -11.41
N GLY A 106 9.58 1.07 -10.54
CA GLY A 106 8.56 1.62 -9.66
C GLY A 106 8.80 3.07 -9.28
N PHE A 107 7.71 3.75 -8.95
CA PHE A 107 7.74 5.13 -8.48
C PHE A 107 6.55 5.42 -7.55
N ASP A 108 6.67 6.54 -6.83
CA ASP A 108 5.69 6.94 -5.83
C ASP A 108 4.76 8.03 -6.39
N ILE A 109 3.50 7.99 -5.96
CA ILE A 109 2.46 8.95 -6.32
C ILE A 109 2.01 9.68 -5.06
N SER A 110 2.29 10.98 -5.01
CA SER A 110 1.90 11.85 -3.90
C SER A 110 0.57 12.56 -4.23
N ALA A 111 -0.54 11.94 -3.82
CA ALA A 111 -1.89 12.52 -3.92
C ALA A 111 -2.74 12.27 -2.66
N ALA A 112 -2.10 12.28 -1.47
CA ALA A 112 -2.77 12.10 -0.18
C ALA A 112 -3.75 10.91 -0.16
N CYS A 113 -4.91 11.06 0.48
CA CYS A 113 -5.92 9.99 0.59
C CYS A 113 -6.58 9.62 -0.74
N SER A 114 -6.48 10.43 -1.80
CA SER A 114 -6.94 10.06 -3.15
C SER A 114 -5.89 9.30 -3.96
N GLY A 115 -4.72 9.03 -3.37
CA GLY A 115 -3.59 8.39 -4.03
C GLY A 115 -3.93 7.07 -4.74
N PHE A 116 -4.77 6.23 -4.15
CA PHE A 116 -5.18 4.97 -4.80
C PHE A 116 -5.95 5.21 -6.11
N LEU A 117 -6.81 6.23 -6.18
CA LEU A 117 -7.55 6.55 -7.40
C LEU A 117 -6.59 7.05 -8.49
N TYR A 118 -5.61 7.86 -8.12
CA TYR A 118 -4.56 8.32 -9.04
C TYR A 118 -3.72 7.15 -9.55
N ALA A 119 -3.24 6.27 -8.66
CA ALA A 119 -2.48 5.09 -9.03
C ALA A 119 -3.26 4.16 -9.94
N LEU A 120 -4.55 3.93 -9.66
CA LEU A 120 -5.42 3.10 -10.48
C LEU A 120 -5.59 3.69 -11.90
N THR A 121 -5.82 5.00 -12.01
CA THR A 121 -5.93 5.67 -13.31
C THR A 121 -4.62 5.61 -14.08
N ILE A 122 -3.48 5.92 -13.44
CA ILE A 122 -2.16 5.89 -14.07
C ILE A 122 -1.82 4.46 -14.52
N GLY A 123 -2.01 3.46 -13.65
CA GLY A 123 -1.76 2.06 -13.97
C GLY A 123 -2.63 1.56 -15.13
N ALA A 124 -3.90 1.97 -15.19
CA ALA A 124 -4.77 1.69 -16.31
C ALA A 124 -4.22 2.27 -17.63
N GLN A 125 -3.71 3.51 -17.64
CA GLN A 125 -3.13 4.11 -18.84
C GLN A 125 -1.90 3.36 -19.35
N PHE A 126 -1.03 2.87 -18.45
CA PHE A 126 0.13 2.05 -18.82
C PHE A 126 -0.27 0.71 -19.45
N ILE A 127 -1.37 0.11 -18.97
CA ILE A 127 -1.92 -1.10 -19.59
C ILE A 127 -2.57 -0.76 -20.93
N GLU A 128 -3.50 0.19 -20.96
CA GLU A 128 -4.33 0.46 -22.14
C GLU A 128 -3.52 0.92 -23.36
N SER A 129 -2.44 1.68 -23.12
CA SER A 129 -1.44 2.07 -24.13
C SER A 129 -0.61 0.92 -24.69
N GLY A 130 -0.61 -0.25 -24.05
CA GLY A 130 0.17 -1.42 -24.45
C GLY A 130 1.62 -1.40 -23.98
N MET A 131 2.04 -0.40 -23.19
CA MET A 131 3.40 -0.34 -22.63
C MET A 131 3.67 -1.45 -21.62
N HIS A 132 2.69 -1.78 -20.79
CA HIS A 132 2.80 -2.79 -19.74
C HIS A 132 1.65 -3.79 -19.79
N LYS A 133 1.91 -5.03 -19.38
CA LYS A 133 0.89 -6.10 -19.28
C LYS A 133 0.44 -6.29 -17.84
N LYS A 134 1.33 -6.13 -16.86
CA LYS A 134 1.01 -6.28 -15.44
C LYS A 134 1.58 -5.09 -14.65
N VAL A 135 0.68 -4.29 -14.11
CA VAL A 135 0.98 -3.19 -13.19
C VAL A 135 0.49 -3.60 -11.81
N LEU A 136 1.34 -3.36 -10.80
CA LEU A 136 1.05 -3.58 -9.39
C LEU A 136 0.78 -2.24 -8.68
#